data_AF-A0A943BID0-F1
#
_entry.id   AF-A0A943BID0-F1
#
_cell.length_a   1.000
_cell.length_b   1.000
_cell.length_c   1.000
_cell.angle_alpha   90.00
_cell.angle_beta   90.00
_cell.angle_gamma   90.00
#
_symmetry.space_group_name_H-M   'P 1'
#
loop_
_entity.id
_entity.type
_entity.pdbx_description
1 polymer ?
#
loop_
_entity_poly.entity_id
_entity_poly.type
_entity_poly.pdbx_seq_one_letter_code
_entity_poly.pdbx_strand_id
1 'polypeptide(L)'
;MEKRELELPLELILKIASGRDSDGIPRSASAIGIEKVLNEKETETVTDLFMEDAVTNIYQSGGAAVLTFDFKYNALGIYRKCKQLCEEWLKEQTEGCQFSTTVAPYTLTGQIILIFTQLMFTDGYEYKNEQNQPVYRLILGFDHTATIVLETNQIDYAQIQYEITEDLKRYEEEIDEQLAKAADEQEKLQQQENQMNLDLQQRLNNPLEEIPDNAEEFYTNDKQIRFAEEDSNIRFTNDQE
;
A
#
# COMPACT_ATOMS: atom_id res chain seq x y z
N MET A 1 -28.15 25.92 24.22
CA MET A 1 -27.43 25.46 23.02
C MET A 1 -26.89 24.08 23.38
N GLU A 2 -27.48 23.02 22.85
CA GLU A 2 -26.92 21.68 22.98
C GLU A 2 -25.54 21.70 22.33
N LYS A 3 -24.49 21.39 23.11
CA LYS A 3 -23.19 21.05 22.52
C LYS A 3 -23.43 19.76 21.74
N ARG A 4 -23.48 19.86 20.42
CA ARG A 4 -23.33 18.69 19.55
C ARG A 4 -21.89 18.23 19.75
N GLU A 5 -21.70 17.16 20.51
CA GLU A 5 -20.43 16.43 20.49
C GLU A 5 -20.26 15.88 19.08
N LEU A 6 -19.23 16.36 18.39
CA LEU A 6 -18.85 15.86 17.08
C LEU A 6 -18.01 14.61 17.31
N GLU A 7 -18.52 13.45 16.90
CA GLU A 7 -17.73 12.22 16.86
C GLU A 7 -17.03 12.11 15.50
N LEU A 8 -15.74 11.77 15.53
CA LEU A 8 -14.91 11.60 14.34
C LEU A 8 -14.51 10.12 14.24
N PRO A 9 -15.00 9.37 13.24
CA PRO A 9 -14.68 7.94 13.12
C PRO A 9 -13.18 7.70 12.94
N LEU A 10 -12.63 6.67 13.58
CA LEU A 10 -11.21 6.33 13.47
C LEU A 10 -10.78 6.10 12.01
N GLU A 11 -11.57 5.36 11.24
CA GLU A 11 -11.31 5.11 9.82
C GLU A 11 -11.08 6.39 9.02
N LEU A 12 -11.80 7.44 9.38
CA LEU A 12 -11.69 8.74 8.75
C LEU A 12 -10.36 9.43 9.09
N ILE A 13 -9.95 9.34 10.36
CA ILE A 13 -8.65 9.85 10.84
C ILE A 13 -7.50 9.11 10.14
N LEU A 14 -7.60 7.78 10.00
CA LEU A 14 -6.59 6.98 9.30
C LEU A 14 -6.50 7.35 7.82
N LYS A 15 -7.64 7.62 7.18
CA LYS A 15 -7.70 8.02 5.78
C LYS A 15 -7.02 9.37 5.55
N ILE A 16 -7.28 10.38 6.38
CA ILE A 16 -6.64 11.70 6.24
C ILE A 16 -5.17 11.70 6.65
N ALA A 17 -4.73 10.72 7.46
CA ALA A 17 -3.32 10.51 7.78
C ALA A 17 -2.55 9.84 6.62
N SER A 18 -3.24 9.28 5.63
CA SER A 18 -2.66 8.41 4.61
C SER A 18 -2.48 9.11 3.27
N GLY A 19 -1.36 8.85 2.60
CA GLY A 19 -1.11 9.26 1.22
C GLY A 19 -0.59 10.69 1.08
N ARG A 20 -0.90 11.29 -0.07
CA ARG A 20 -0.52 12.65 -0.45
C ARG A 20 -1.76 13.54 -0.55
N ASP A 21 -1.58 14.83 -0.33
CA ASP A 21 -2.59 15.84 -0.68
C ASP A 21 -2.56 16.15 -2.19
N SER A 22 -3.39 17.11 -2.62
CA SER A 22 -3.49 17.50 -4.03
C SER A 22 -2.26 18.20 -4.58
N ASP A 23 -1.39 18.73 -3.72
CA ASP A 23 -0.12 19.34 -4.11
C ASP A 23 1.02 18.29 -4.13
N GLY A 24 0.70 17.03 -3.83
CA GLY A 24 1.65 15.93 -3.79
C GLY A 24 2.49 15.90 -2.52
N ILE A 25 2.11 16.62 -1.46
CA ILE A 25 2.80 16.65 -0.17
C ILE A 25 2.28 15.49 0.69
N PRO A 26 3.13 14.76 1.44
CA PRO A 26 2.66 13.74 2.39
C PRO A 26 1.64 14.33 3.37
N ARG A 27 0.57 13.60 3.69
CA ARG A 27 -0.49 14.08 4.59
C ARG A 27 -0.14 14.02 6.08
N SER A 28 0.94 13.33 6.44
CA SER A 28 1.37 13.18 7.82
C SER A 28 2.89 13.28 7.98
N ALA A 29 3.30 13.66 9.19
CA ALA A 29 4.64 13.41 9.70
C ALA A 29 4.64 12.09 10.46
N SER A 30 5.72 11.31 10.33
CA SER A 30 5.81 10.01 10.98
C SER A 30 7.20 9.77 11.58
N ALA A 31 7.24 9.07 12.71
CA ALA A 31 8.47 8.74 13.42
C ALA A 31 8.41 7.33 14.02
N ILE A 32 9.57 6.70 14.17
CA ILE A 32 9.75 5.42 14.86
C ILE A 32 10.59 5.64 16.10
N GLY A 33 10.06 5.24 17.25
CA GLY A 33 10.66 5.42 18.55
C GLY A 33 10.86 4.11 19.31
N ILE A 34 11.88 4.10 20.17
CA ILE A 34 11.98 3.17 21.29
C ILE A 34 12.06 3.99 22.57
N GLU A 35 11.08 3.81 23.44
CA GLU A 35 11.01 4.44 24.75
C GLU A 35 11.33 3.43 25.85
N LYS A 36 12.15 3.81 26.83
CA LYS A 36 12.35 3.06 28.06
C LYS A 36 11.38 3.54 29.12
N VAL A 37 10.60 2.63 29.69
CA VAL A 37 9.68 2.91 30.79
C VAL A 37 10.47 2.89 32.09
N LEU A 38 10.62 4.06 32.73
CA LEU A 38 11.33 4.18 34.00
C LEU A 38 10.39 3.93 35.18
N ASN A 39 9.16 4.43 35.08
CA ASN A 39 8.06 4.24 36.03
C ASN A 39 6.72 4.58 35.35
N GLU A 40 5.61 4.53 36.09
CA GLU A 40 4.25 4.77 35.56
C GLU A 40 4.04 6.15 34.92
N LYS A 41 4.94 7.13 35.12
CA LYS A 41 4.78 8.51 34.65
C LYS A 41 5.97 9.06 33.87
N GLU A 42 7.06 8.31 33.79
CA GLU A 42 8.30 8.77 33.17
C GLU A 42 8.83 7.75 32.19
N THR A 43 9.14 8.24 31.01
CA THR A 43 9.80 7.52 29.94
C THR A 43 11.07 8.24 29.51
N GLU A 44 12.05 7.49 29.02
CA GLU A 44 13.28 8.01 28.43
C GLU A 44 13.36 7.56 26.97
N THR A 45 13.56 8.50 26.05
CA THR A 45 13.76 8.18 24.64
C THR A 45 15.11 7.50 24.45
N VAL A 46 15.11 6.22 24.04
CA VAL A 46 16.32 5.47 23.71
C VAL A 46 16.76 5.80 22.28
N THR A 47 15.78 5.76 21.36
CA THR A 47 15.99 6.03 19.94
C THR A 47 14.74 6.72 19.39
N ASP A 48 14.94 7.70 18.51
CA ASP A 48 13.86 8.32 17.74
C ASP A 48 14.36 8.60 16.32
N LEU A 49 13.61 8.15 15.33
CA LEU A 49 13.92 8.27 13.91
C LEU A 49 12.73 8.91 13.17
N PHE A 50 12.93 10.14 12.73
CA PHE A 50 11.97 10.86 11.90
C PHE A 50 12.02 10.38 10.45
N MET A 51 10.86 10.02 9.91
CA MET A 51 10.70 9.60 8.51
C MET A 51 10.31 10.81 7.65
N GLU A 52 11.22 11.78 7.59
CA GLU A 52 11.02 13.03 6.84
C GLU A 52 10.64 12.74 5.37
N ASP A 53 9.62 13.44 4.88
CA ASP A 53 9.07 13.34 3.52
C ASP A 53 8.58 11.95 3.07
N ALA A 54 8.55 10.96 3.97
CA ALA A 54 8.02 9.64 3.67
C ALA A 54 6.50 9.70 3.55
N VAL A 55 5.96 9.11 2.48
CA VAL A 55 4.50 8.98 2.35
C VAL A 55 4.04 7.83 3.22
N THR A 56 3.23 8.13 4.21
CA THR A 56 2.64 7.13 5.11
C THR A 56 1.31 6.67 4.52
N ASN A 57 1.06 5.37 4.44
CA ASN A 57 -0.29 4.83 4.17
C ASN A 57 -0.67 3.87 5.28
N ILE A 58 -1.89 3.98 5.77
CA ILE A 58 -2.40 3.18 6.88
C ILE A 58 -3.58 2.35 6.37
N TYR A 59 -3.48 1.03 6.57
CA TYR A 59 -4.53 0.08 6.22
C TYR A 59 -4.92 -0.68 7.48
N GLN A 60 -6.22 -0.77 7.77
CA GLN A 60 -6.72 -1.53 8.90
C GLN A 60 -7.73 -2.57 8.43
N SER A 61 -7.52 -3.83 8.82
CA SER A 61 -8.46 -4.92 8.55
C SER A 61 -8.28 -6.04 9.56
N GLY A 62 -9.39 -6.57 10.08
CA GLY A 62 -9.44 -7.84 10.81
C GLY A 62 -8.36 -8.04 11.88
N GLY A 63 -8.28 -7.14 12.87
CA GLY A 63 -7.32 -7.29 13.99
C GLY A 63 -5.97 -6.60 13.76
N ALA A 64 -5.58 -6.32 12.51
CA ALA A 64 -4.25 -5.80 12.19
C ALA A 64 -4.32 -4.39 11.58
N ALA A 65 -3.30 -3.59 11.90
CA ALA A 65 -3.00 -2.34 11.22
C ALA A 65 -1.67 -2.49 10.47
N VAL A 66 -1.66 -2.15 9.18
CA VAL A 66 -0.47 -2.17 8.32
C VAL A 66 -0.14 -0.74 7.91
N LEU A 67 1.07 -0.32 8.21
CA LEU A 67 1.61 0.96 7.81
C LEU A 67 2.66 0.75 6.72
N THR A 68 2.58 1.52 5.65
CA THR A 68 3.64 1.60 4.65
C THR A 68 4.24 2.99 4.63
N PHE A 69 5.56 3.06 4.45
CA PHE A 69 6.31 4.30 4.33
C PHE A 69 7.11 4.28 3.05
N ASP A 70 6.78 5.17 2.12
CA ASP A 70 7.49 5.32 0.85
C ASP A 70 8.50 6.45 0.94
N PHE A 71 9.78 6.10 0.97
CA PHE A 71 10.91 7.01 1.00
C PHE A 71 11.40 7.30 -0.42
N LYS A 72 11.65 8.58 -0.72
CA LYS A 72 12.30 9.00 -1.96
C LYS A 72 13.76 8.50 -2.02
N TYR A 73 14.35 8.46 -3.22
CA TYR A 73 15.71 7.96 -3.45
C TYR A 73 16.79 8.61 -2.57
N ASN A 74 16.64 9.91 -2.23
CA ASN A 74 17.57 10.65 -1.39
C ASN A 74 17.48 10.28 0.10
N ALA A 75 16.43 9.57 0.50
CA ALA A 75 16.16 9.15 1.88
C ALA A 75 16.58 7.68 2.16
N LEU A 76 17.43 7.08 1.31
CA LEU A 76 17.92 5.70 1.51
C LEU A 76 18.55 5.48 2.89
N GLY A 77 19.28 6.47 3.40
CA GLY A 77 19.93 6.40 4.71
C GLY A 77 18.95 6.25 5.87
N ILE A 78 17.87 7.04 5.85
CA ILE A 78 16.84 6.95 6.91
C ILE A 78 16.01 5.69 6.77
N TYR A 79 15.66 5.28 5.54
CA TYR A 79 14.99 4.00 5.26
C TYR A 79 15.76 2.82 5.87
N ARG A 80 17.09 2.74 5.62
CA ARG A 80 17.93 1.66 6.16
C ARG A 80 17.98 1.66 7.69
N LYS A 81 18.09 2.84 8.31
CA LYS A 81 18.06 2.97 9.78
C LYS A 81 16.74 2.49 10.36
N CYS A 82 15.62 2.92 9.78
CA CYS A 82 14.28 2.50 10.22
C CYS A 82 14.09 1.00 10.08
N LYS A 83 14.43 0.43 8.90
CA LYS A 83 14.34 -1.01 8.64
C LYS A 83 15.19 -1.81 9.64
N GLN A 84 16.43 -1.39 9.85
CA GLN A 84 17.33 -2.05 10.80
C GLN A 84 16.77 -2.00 12.23
N LEU A 85 16.29 -0.84 12.69
CA LEU A 85 15.70 -0.68 14.02
C LEU A 85 14.50 -1.62 14.22
N CYS A 86 13.61 -1.72 13.23
CA CYS A 86 12.44 -2.60 13.28
C CYS A 86 12.85 -4.09 13.30
N GLU A 87 13.82 -4.47 12.47
CA GLU A 87 14.33 -5.85 12.43
C GLU A 87 15.04 -6.25 13.73
N GLU A 88 15.81 -5.34 14.32
CA GLU A 88 16.48 -5.55 15.60
C GLU A 88 15.45 -5.70 16.73
N TRP A 89 14.44 -4.83 16.77
CA TRP A 89 13.36 -4.90 17.75
C TRP A 89 12.60 -6.25 17.72
N LEU A 90 12.30 -6.77 16.53
CA LEU A 90 11.62 -8.06 16.38
C LEU A 90 12.50 -9.26 16.72
N LYS A 91 13.82 -9.14 16.59
CA LYS A 91 14.77 -10.21 16.94
C LYS A 91 14.99 -10.29 18.45
N GLU A 92 15.17 -9.15 19.10
CA GLU A 92 15.49 -9.06 20.52
C GLU A 92 14.84 -7.83 21.16
N GLN A 93 13.73 -8.06 21.85
CA GLN A 93 13.07 -7.01 22.62
C GLN A 93 13.86 -6.72 23.89
N THR A 94 14.15 -5.44 24.13
CA THR A 94 14.84 -5.02 25.35
C THR A 94 13.83 -4.88 26.49
N GLU A 95 14.11 -5.50 27.63
CA GLU A 95 13.25 -5.44 28.81
C GLU A 95 13.04 -3.99 29.29
N GLY A 96 11.80 -3.63 29.58
CA GLY A 96 11.42 -2.27 29.99
C GLY A 96 11.44 -1.23 28.88
N CYS A 97 11.70 -1.62 27.63
CA CYS A 97 11.55 -0.77 26.46
C CYS A 97 10.24 -1.06 25.72
N GLN A 98 9.76 -0.07 24.97
CA GLN A 98 8.59 -0.16 24.11
C GLN A 98 8.93 0.46 22.76
N PHE A 99 8.56 -0.25 21.68
CA PHE A 99 8.60 0.29 20.33
C PHE A 99 7.29 0.97 19.99
N SER A 100 7.38 2.13 19.36
CA SER A 100 6.22 2.87 18.88
C SER A 100 6.46 3.43 17.47
N THR A 101 5.39 3.55 16.71
CA THR A 101 5.37 4.34 15.47
C THR A 101 4.30 5.41 15.62
N THR A 102 4.73 6.66 15.51
CA THR A 102 3.86 7.82 15.68
C THR A 102 3.55 8.42 14.32
N VAL A 103 2.28 8.74 14.08
CA VAL A 103 1.80 9.40 12.86
C VAL A 103 0.97 10.61 13.26
N ALA A 104 1.37 11.79 12.81
CA ALA A 104 0.72 13.07 13.06
C ALA A 104 0.21 13.67 11.73
N PRO A 105 -1.11 13.66 11.47
CA PRO A 105 -1.68 14.24 10.26
C PRO A 105 -1.54 15.77 10.26
N TYR A 106 -1.09 16.36 9.14
CA TYR A 106 -0.91 17.81 9.03
C TYR A 106 -2.24 18.57 9.05
N THR A 107 -3.28 18.03 8.42
CA THR A 107 -4.65 18.57 8.42
C THR A 107 -5.18 18.79 9.84
N LEU A 108 -4.74 17.95 10.79
CA LEU A 108 -5.16 18.04 12.18
C LEU A 108 -4.25 18.93 13.02
N THR A 109 -3.19 19.52 12.44
CA THR A 109 -2.26 20.44 13.11
C THR A 109 -1.73 19.89 14.45
N GLY A 110 -1.49 18.57 14.52
CA GLY A 110 -1.04 17.90 15.75
C GLY A 110 -2.10 17.78 16.86
N GLN A 111 -3.36 18.09 16.56
CA GLN A 111 -4.47 17.94 17.51
C GLN A 111 -4.77 16.47 17.81
N ILE A 112 -4.59 15.61 16.81
CA ILE A 112 -4.68 14.16 16.93
C ILE A 112 -3.36 13.55 16.51
N ILE A 113 -2.86 12.62 17.33
CA ILE A 113 -1.66 11.85 17.08
C ILE A 113 -2.01 10.37 17.19
N LEU A 114 -1.64 9.60 16.17
CA LEU A 114 -1.83 8.16 16.14
C LEU A 114 -0.53 7.50 16.61
N ILE A 115 -0.63 6.59 17.56
CA ILE A 115 0.51 5.82 18.07
C ILE A 115 0.21 4.34 17.88
N PHE A 116 1.02 3.69 17.05
CA PHE A 116 0.98 2.26 16.82
C PHE A 116 2.02 1.59 17.69
N THR A 117 1.57 0.63 18.49
CA THR A 117 2.43 -0.17 19.39
C THR A 117 2.29 -1.64 19.06
N GLN A 118 3.15 -2.48 19.63
CA GLN A 118 3.17 -3.93 19.36
C GLN A 118 3.44 -4.25 17.88
N LEU A 119 4.64 -3.90 17.42
CA LEU A 119 5.13 -4.32 16.11
C LEU A 119 5.16 -5.85 16.03
N MET A 120 4.46 -6.41 15.04
CA MET A 120 4.37 -7.86 14.78
C MET A 120 5.20 -8.29 13.57
N PHE A 121 5.37 -7.39 12.60
CA PHE A 121 6.04 -7.69 11.33
C PHE A 121 6.71 -6.46 10.75
N THR A 122 7.85 -6.68 10.07
CA THR A 122 8.53 -5.67 9.26
C THR A 122 9.04 -6.29 7.97
N ASP A 123 8.94 -5.56 6.88
CA ASP A 123 9.59 -5.88 5.61
C ASP A 123 9.87 -4.59 4.82
N GLY A 124 10.68 -4.67 3.77
CA GLY A 124 10.89 -3.55 2.89
C GLY A 124 11.53 -3.93 1.56
N TYR A 125 11.13 -3.22 0.52
CA TYR A 125 11.58 -3.46 -0.85
C TYR A 125 11.80 -2.15 -1.60
N GLU A 126 12.56 -2.24 -2.68
CA GLU A 126 12.78 -1.14 -3.62
C GLU A 126 11.91 -1.35 -4.86
N TYR A 127 11.30 -0.28 -5.33
CA TYR A 127 10.59 -0.26 -6.61
C TYR A 127 10.86 1.06 -7.33
N LYS A 128 10.40 1.17 -8.58
CA LYS A 128 10.52 2.41 -9.35
C LYS A 128 9.16 3.08 -9.46
N ASN A 129 9.13 4.39 -9.24
CA ASN A 129 7.93 5.19 -9.49
C ASN A 129 7.70 5.41 -11.01
N GLU A 130 6.61 6.10 -11.35
CA GLU A 130 6.25 6.45 -12.74
C GLU A 130 7.35 7.24 -13.47
N GLN A 131 8.18 7.97 -12.73
CA GLN A 131 9.31 8.74 -13.24
C GLN A 131 10.61 7.90 -13.30
N ASN A 132 10.51 6.58 -13.13
CA ASN A 132 11.62 5.62 -13.14
C ASN A 132 12.70 5.91 -12.07
N GLN A 133 12.34 6.62 -11.00
CA GLN A 133 13.18 6.90 -9.84
C GLN A 133 12.98 5.83 -8.76
N PRO A 134 14.04 5.43 -8.04
CA PRO A 134 13.92 4.43 -6.99
C PRO A 134 13.17 4.99 -5.78
N VAL A 135 12.27 4.17 -5.24
CA VAL A 135 11.49 4.41 -4.03
C VAL A 135 11.69 3.22 -3.11
N TYR A 136 11.94 3.50 -1.84
CA TYR A 136 12.12 2.46 -0.82
C TYR A 136 10.85 2.38 0.02
N ARG A 137 10.18 1.24 0.00
CA ARG A 137 9.01 1.00 0.85
C ARG A 137 9.43 0.25 2.09
N LEU A 138 9.09 0.79 3.26
CA LEU A 138 9.07 0.06 4.53
C LEU A 138 7.62 -0.33 4.83
N ILE A 139 7.41 -1.56 5.29
CA ILE A 139 6.10 -2.10 5.68
C ILE A 139 6.19 -2.54 7.12
N LEU A 140 5.30 -2.04 7.97
CA LEU A 140 5.19 -2.39 9.37
C LEU A 140 3.79 -2.91 9.66
N GLY A 141 3.68 -4.04 10.37
CA GLY A 141 2.43 -4.61 10.82
C GLY A 141 2.30 -4.53 12.34
N PHE A 142 1.15 -4.05 12.82
CA PHE A 142 0.83 -3.86 14.23
C PHE A 142 -0.49 -4.53 14.59
N ASP A 143 -0.65 -4.88 15.87
CA ASP A 143 -1.95 -5.22 16.41
C ASP A 143 -2.81 -3.94 16.46
N HIS A 144 -3.96 -3.94 15.78
CA HIS A 144 -4.83 -2.75 15.75
C HIS A 144 -5.35 -2.43 17.15
N THR A 145 -5.56 -3.44 18.01
CA THR A 145 -6.12 -3.24 19.35
C THR A 145 -5.17 -2.47 20.26
N ALA A 146 -3.89 -2.41 19.90
CA ALA A 146 -2.84 -1.68 20.58
C ALA A 146 -2.57 -0.28 19.97
N THR A 147 -3.42 0.17 19.04
CA THR A 147 -3.35 1.53 18.48
C THR A 147 -3.96 2.53 19.46
N ILE A 148 -3.19 3.56 19.79
CA ILE A 148 -3.59 4.62 20.72
C ILE A 148 -3.83 5.90 19.90
N VAL A 149 -4.98 6.52 20.13
CA VAL A 149 -5.29 7.85 19.59
C VAL A 149 -5.11 8.86 20.73
N LEU A 150 -4.17 9.78 20.57
CA LEU A 150 -3.99 10.89 21.50
C LEU A 150 -4.65 12.15 20.96
N GLU A 151 -5.51 12.73 21.79
CA GLU A 151 -6.19 14.00 21.54
C GLU A 151 -5.54 15.09 22.41
N THR A 152 -5.18 16.23 21.83
CA THR A 152 -4.67 17.39 22.58
C THR A 152 -5.80 18.37 22.88
N ASN A 153 -5.71 19.12 24.00
CA ASN A 153 -6.84 19.83 24.62
C ASN A 153 -7.42 21.06 23.87
N GLN A 154 -7.15 21.24 22.58
CA GLN A 154 -7.71 22.33 21.76
C GLN A 154 -8.06 21.82 20.36
N ILE A 155 -9.15 21.06 20.26
CA ILE A 155 -9.63 20.51 18.98
C ILE A 155 -10.73 21.41 18.41
N ASP A 156 -10.52 21.96 17.21
CA ASP A 156 -11.59 22.57 16.42
C ASP A 156 -12.19 21.52 15.48
N TYR A 157 -13.08 20.71 16.04
CA TYR A 157 -13.74 19.62 15.31
C TYR A 157 -14.53 20.09 14.09
N ALA A 158 -14.98 21.36 14.06
CA ALA A 158 -15.76 21.89 12.96
C ALA A 158 -14.88 22.15 11.72
N GLN A 159 -13.68 22.70 11.92
CA GLN A 159 -12.71 22.87 10.84
C GLN A 159 -12.22 21.52 10.32
N ILE A 160 -11.89 20.60 11.22
CA ILE A 160 -11.45 19.25 10.86
C ILE A 160 -12.51 18.53 10.02
N GLN A 161 -13.78 18.53 10.43
CA GLN A 161 -14.84 17.89 9.64
C GLN A 161 -15.00 18.53 8.26
N TYR A 162 -14.87 19.85 8.14
CA TYR A 162 -14.99 20.51 6.86
C TYR A 162 -13.89 20.07 5.90
N GLU A 163 -12.62 20.13 6.34
CA GLU A 163 -11.46 19.72 5.54
C GLU A 163 -11.56 18.25 5.16
N ILE A 164 -11.97 17.40 6.10
CA ILE A 164 -12.17 15.98 5.83
C ILE A 164 -13.31 15.71 4.85
N THR A 165 -14.44 16.40 4.98
CA THR A 165 -15.59 16.19 4.10
C THR A 165 -15.26 16.62 2.67
N GLU A 166 -14.51 17.71 2.51
CA GLU A 166 -13.94 18.13 1.22
C GLU A 166 -13.01 17.05 0.65
N ASP A 167 -12.06 16.57 1.45
CA ASP A 167 -11.13 15.52 1.03
C ASP A 167 -11.84 14.22 0.65
N LEU A 168 -12.87 13.82 1.40
CA LEU A 168 -13.68 12.65 1.10
C LEU A 168 -14.41 12.76 -0.23
N LYS A 169 -15.02 13.92 -0.52
CA LYS A 169 -15.71 14.14 -1.80
C LYS A 169 -14.75 14.02 -2.98
N ARG A 170 -13.56 14.61 -2.86
CA ARG A 170 -12.52 14.49 -3.91
C ARG A 170 -12.08 13.04 -4.08
N TYR A 171 -11.98 12.29 -2.99
CA TYR A 171 -11.63 10.87 -3.05
C TYR A 171 -12.75 10.01 -3.65
N GLU A 172 -14.02 10.32 -3.37
CA GLU A 172 -15.17 9.69 -4.03
C GLU A 172 -15.14 9.96 -5.54
N GLU A 173 -14.86 11.20 -5.94
CA GLU A 173 -14.69 11.57 -7.36
C GLU A 173 -13.53 10.80 -8.01
N GLU A 174 -12.38 10.65 -7.33
CA GLU A 174 -11.25 9.87 -7.84
C GLU A 174 -11.56 8.36 -7.95
N ILE A 175 -12.29 7.79 -6.99
CA ILE A 175 -12.73 6.38 -7.06
C ILE A 175 -13.70 6.20 -8.22
N ASP A 176 -14.67 7.10 -8.39
CA ASP A 176 -15.64 7.03 -9.47
C ASP A 176 -14.94 7.13 -10.84
N GLU A 177 -13.92 7.99 -10.96
CA GLU A 177 -13.09 8.04 -12.17
C GLU A 177 -12.30 6.74 -12.41
N GLN A 178 -11.75 6.13 -11.37
CA GLN A 178 -11.02 4.86 -11.50
C GLN A 178 -11.96 3.71 -11.89
N LEU A 179 -13.15 3.65 -11.30
CA LEU A 179 -14.19 2.68 -11.65
C LEU A 179 -14.66 2.87 -13.10
N ALA A 180 -14.85 4.11 -13.54
CA ALA A 180 -15.21 4.41 -14.92
C ALA A 180 -14.13 3.94 -15.90
N LYS A 181 -12.85 4.22 -15.61
CA LYS A 181 -11.72 3.74 -16.42
C LYS A 181 -11.64 2.22 -16.47
N ALA A 182 -11.82 1.55 -15.32
CA ALA A 182 -11.81 0.09 -15.25
C ALA A 182 -12.98 -0.54 -16.03
N ALA A 183 -14.16 0.07 -15.97
CA ALA A 183 -15.33 -0.37 -16.74
C ALA A 183 -15.11 -0.21 -18.25
N ASP A 184 -14.54 0.93 -18.69
CA ASP A 184 -14.18 1.18 -20.09
C ASP A 184 -13.14 0.18 -20.60
N GLU A 185 -12.14 -0.16 -19.79
CA GLU A 185 -11.14 -1.19 -20.13
C GLU A 185 -11.78 -2.58 -20.24
N GLN A 186 -12.69 -2.94 -19.33
CA GLN A 186 -13.41 -4.20 -19.39
C GLN A 186 -14.30 -4.29 -20.64
N GLU A 187 -14.97 -3.21 -21.02
CA GLU A 187 -15.78 -3.17 -22.24
C GLU A 187 -14.91 -3.34 -23.48
N LYS A 188 -13.75 -2.68 -23.55
CA LYS A 188 -12.79 -2.84 -24.66
C LYS A 188 -12.28 -4.27 -24.77
N LEU A 189 -11.96 -4.92 -23.65
CA LEU A 189 -11.54 -6.31 -23.62
C LEU A 189 -12.66 -7.25 -24.11
N GLN A 190 -13.91 -7.04 -23.67
CA GLN A 190 -15.05 -7.82 -24.17
C GLN A 190 -15.31 -7.61 -25.66
N GLN A 191 -15.19 -6.38 -26.15
CA GLN A 191 -15.31 -6.08 -27.58
C GLN A 191 -14.20 -6.77 -28.39
N GLN A 192 -12.96 -6.79 -27.89
CA GLN A 192 -11.85 -7.52 -28.51
C GLN A 192 -12.09 -9.04 -28.50
N GLU A 193 -12.55 -9.62 -27.40
CA GLU A 193 -12.90 -11.05 -27.32
C GLU A 193 -14.03 -11.42 -28.29
N ASN A 194 -15.06 -10.58 -28.40
CA ASN A 194 -16.17 -10.79 -29.33
C ASN A 194 -15.70 -10.72 -30.80
N GLN A 195 -14.83 -9.76 -31.13
CA GLN A 195 -14.25 -9.65 -32.48
C GLN A 195 -13.35 -10.85 -32.80
N MET A 196 -12.52 -11.28 -31.84
CA MET A 196 -11.65 -12.45 -31.99
C MET A 196 -12.46 -13.74 -32.18
N ASN A 197 -13.55 -13.92 -31.44
CA ASN A 197 -14.46 -15.05 -31.61
C ASN A 197 -15.18 -15.03 -32.97
N LEU A 198 -15.56 -13.86 -33.47
CA LEU A 198 -16.16 -13.71 -34.80
C LEU A 198 -15.15 -14.02 -35.91
N ASP A 199 -13.91 -13.53 -35.82
CA ASP A 199 -12.84 -13.83 -36.79
C ASP A 199 -12.51 -15.33 -36.80
N LEU A 200 -12.41 -15.97 -35.61
CA LEU A 200 -12.24 -17.42 -35.50
C LEU A 200 -13.40 -18.20 -36.15
N GLN A 201 -14.64 -17.79 -35.92
CA GLN A 201 -15.81 -18.43 -36.54
C GLN A 201 -15.85 -18.25 -38.06
N GLN A 202 -15.44 -17.09 -38.58
CA GLN A 202 -15.34 -16.86 -40.03
C GLN A 202 -14.27 -17.74 -40.66
N ARG A 203 -13.10 -17.86 -40.04
CA ARG A 203 -12.02 -18.76 -40.50
C ARG A 203 -12.40 -20.23 -40.45
N LEU A 204 -13.19 -20.64 -39.45
CA LEU A 204 -13.71 -22.01 -39.34
C LEU A 204 -14.80 -22.31 -40.38
N ASN A 205 -15.60 -21.32 -40.77
CA ASN A 205 -16.69 -21.48 -41.75
C ASN A 205 -16.22 -21.37 -43.21
N ASN A 206 -15.07 -20.72 -43.48
CA ASN A 206 -14.44 -20.66 -44.82
C ASN A 206 -12.99 -21.22 -44.78
N PRO A 207 -12.80 -22.54 -44.73
CA PRO A 207 -11.47 -23.15 -44.66
C PRO A 207 -10.63 -23.05 -45.96
N LEU A 208 -11.11 -22.34 -47.00
CA LEU A 208 -10.50 -22.27 -48.33
C LEU A 208 -10.38 -20.85 -48.92
N GLU A 209 -10.45 -19.79 -48.11
CA GLU A 209 -9.99 -18.49 -48.60
C GLU A 209 -8.45 -18.48 -48.65
N GLU A 210 -7.95 -18.34 -49.88
CA GLU A 210 -6.54 -18.30 -50.23
C GLU A 210 -5.80 -17.25 -49.39
N ILE A 211 -4.65 -17.66 -48.84
CA ILE A 211 -3.64 -16.78 -48.28
C ILE A 211 -3.31 -15.74 -49.37
N PRO A 212 -3.50 -14.42 -49.16
CA PRO A 212 -2.97 -13.44 -50.07
C PRO A 212 -1.44 -13.57 -50.03
N ASP A 213 -0.80 -13.78 -51.19
CA ASP A 213 0.65 -13.96 -51.37
C ASP A 213 1.54 -12.77 -50.91
N ASN A 214 0.99 -11.78 -50.20
CA ASN A 214 1.70 -10.59 -49.71
C ASN A 214 1.48 -10.34 -48.20
N ALA A 215 1.68 -11.37 -47.38
CA ALA A 215 1.82 -11.20 -45.92
C ALA A 215 3.28 -11.50 -45.47
N GLU A 216 4.26 -10.95 -46.19
CA GLU A 216 5.55 -10.66 -45.56
C GLU A 216 5.43 -9.31 -44.85
N GLU A 217 5.98 -9.26 -43.64
CA GLU A 217 5.91 -8.16 -42.66
C GLU A 217 4.60 -8.08 -41.87
N PHE A 218 4.45 -8.87 -40.80
CA PHE A 218 4.00 -8.35 -39.49
C PHE A 218 4.07 -9.38 -38.33
N TYR A 219 5.00 -10.35 -38.31
CA TYR A 219 5.30 -11.08 -37.06
C TYR A 219 6.78 -11.47 -36.98
N THR A 220 7.61 -10.50 -36.62
CA THR A 220 8.91 -10.76 -35.97
C THR A 220 8.94 -10.01 -34.64
N ASN A 221 8.47 -10.67 -33.58
CA ASN A 221 9.30 -10.96 -32.41
C ASN A 221 8.49 -11.58 -31.26
N ASP A 222 9.03 -12.71 -30.80
CA ASP A 222 9.08 -13.14 -29.40
C ASP A 222 7.77 -13.42 -28.64
N LYS A 223 7.35 -14.69 -28.67
CA LYS A 223 7.64 -15.63 -27.58
C LYS A 223 7.02 -16.99 -27.89
N GLN A 224 7.86 -18.02 -27.95
CA GLN A 224 7.44 -19.42 -27.95
C GLN A 224 6.71 -19.71 -26.64
N ILE A 225 5.38 -19.68 -26.68
CA ILE A 225 4.54 -20.33 -25.68
C ILE A 225 4.49 -21.81 -26.08
N ARG A 226 5.22 -22.67 -25.34
CA ARG A 226 5.06 -24.12 -25.44
C ARG A 226 4.05 -24.56 -24.38
N PHE A 227 2.83 -24.88 -24.81
CA PHE A 227 1.94 -25.75 -24.04
C PHE A 227 2.13 -27.20 -24.49
N ALA A 228 2.09 -28.10 -23.51
CA ALA A 228 2.51 -29.49 -23.55
C ALA A 228 1.52 -30.41 -24.28
N GLU A 229 2.03 -31.51 -24.84
CA GLU A 229 1.23 -32.71 -25.10
C GLU A 229 1.71 -33.83 -24.17
N GLU A 230 0.84 -34.19 -23.23
CA GLU A 230 0.87 -35.49 -22.57
C GLU A 230 0.52 -36.55 -23.61
N ASP A 231 1.45 -37.46 -23.88
CA ASP A 231 1.09 -38.79 -24.35
C ASP A 231 1.87 -39.84 -23.56
N SER A 232 1.10 -40.55 -22.74
CA SER A 232 1.44 -41.75 -22.01
C SER A 232 2.09 -42.80 -22.91
N ASN A 233 3.22 -43.41 -22.49
CA ASN A 233 3.45 -44.86 -22.62
C ASN A 233 4.68 -45.40 -21.83
N ILE A 234 4.36 -46.09 -20.71
CA ILE A 234 4.85 -47.40 -20.21
C ILE A 234 6.38 -47.69 -20.12
N ARG A 235 6.89 -48.00 -18.90
CA ARG A 235 7.25 -49.38 -18.43
C ARG A 235 8.04 -49.38 -17.11
N PHE A 236 7.54 -50.18 -16.15
CA PHE A 236 8.31 -50.66 -15.00
C PHE A 236 9.30 -51.75 -15.45
N THR A 237 10.50 -51.73 -14.89
CA THR A 237 11.25 -52.95 -14.56
C THR A 237 11.93 -52.78 -13.21
N ASN A 238 11.60 -53.69 -12.30
CA ASN A 238 12.28 -53.93 -11.04
C ASN A 238 13.67 -54.56 -11.26
N ASP A 239 14.47 -54.41 -10.21
CA ASP A 239 15.53 -55.30 -9.70
C ASP A 239 16.98 -55.22 -10.23
N GLN A 240 17.84 -54.91 -9.23
CA GLN A 240 19.14 -55.50 -8.86
C GLN A 240 20.35 -55.36 -9.82
N GLU A 241 21.40 -54.65 -9.37
CA GLU A 241 22.52 -55.16 -8.53
C GLU A 241 23.26 -54.00 -7.86
#